data_AF-A0A7C8UAI6-F1
#
_entry.id   AF-A0A7C8UAI6-F1
#
_cell.length_a   1.000
_cell.length_b   1.000
_cell.length_c   1.000
_cell.angle_alpha   90.00
_cell.angle_beta   90.00
_cell.angle_gamma   90.00
#
_symmetry.space_group_name_H-M   'P 1'
#
loop_
_entity.id
_entity.type
_entity.pdbx_description
1 polymer ?
#
loop_
_entity_poly.entity_id
_entity_poly.type
_entity_poly.pdbx_seq_one_letter_code
_entity_poly.pdbx_strand_id
1 'polypeptide(L)'
;MELCWLLSPRSLPTNVYTRPSNSNLLSYVDSKVLTFTLLYITVKFWRTPPAFPTDYPDHSPTENAQSVGTVLGLHTGASGPKRTGISYRMKIACLQFDPQIGKVQDNIHKADEILGNVLGTEDIQEKVDVLVLPELAFTGYVFDSKASIRPYLERTTSGISTQWAQQTSRRLRCYTVVGYPELANEYRPPSRYPRVSDPFSETSIDATDEDNDDDNIQNYCYNACVVTSPGGEVLMNYRKTFLYVTDECWASEGSHFGTTTFTFPTNPTSPTSPKKEITVALGICMDLNPYKFEAPFEAYEFANHIISSGAQLAIVPMAWETKDPYDDSRLQRNAKVMHHSTVNYWSIRLEPLFGTANPESEGLVCTDKKTVDGTDWEWEYLGDDKWGRVYTKEQEKLVFVTCNRTGRENGTLFMGSSVIMSIKKKSVDAPRCGNLENYQAMGIAEEGLMIAEVDI
;
A
#
# COMPACT_ATOMS: atom_id res chain seq x y z
N MET A 1 10.32 -26.65 -5.88
CA MET A 1 11.73 -26.63 -6.34
C MET A 1 11.76 -26.39 -7.84
N GLU A 2 11.96 -25.14 -8.22
CA GLU A 2 12.90 -24.70 -9.27
C GLU A 2 13.26 -23.27 -8.88
N LEU A 3 14.47 -23.09 -8.33
CA LEU A 3 15.07 -21.78 -8.11
C LEU A 3 15.50 -21.25 -9.48
N CYS A 4 14.77 -20.28 -10.02
CA CYS A 4 15.29 -19.48 -11.14
C CYS A 4 16.11 -18.31 -10.59
N TRP A 5 17.39 -18.36 -10.91
CA TRP A 5 18.40 -17.34 -10.65
C TRP A 5 18.02 -16.00 -11.29
N LEU A 6 17.96 -14.93 -10.49
CA LEU A 6 18.00 -13.55 -10.97
C LEU A 6 19.46 -13.07 -10.95
N LEU A 7 20.16 -13.26 -12.06
CA LEU A 7 21.36 -12.51 -12.39
C LEU A 7 20.99 -11.47 -13.45
N SER A 8 21.02 -10.20 -13.07
CA SER A 8 20.96 -9.06 -13.99
C SER A 8 22.28 -8.97 -14.76
N PRO A 9 22.30 -8.92 -16.10
CA PRO A 9 23.53 -8.66 -16.83
C PRO A 9 23.88 -7.17 -16.73
N ARG A 10 24.87 -6.86 -15.89
CA ARG A 10 25.57 -5.57 -15.94
C ARG A 10 26.28 -5.42 -17.29
N SER A 11 26.00 -4.31 -17.95
CA SER A 11 26.74 -3.76 -19.08
C SER A 11 28.22 -3.57 -18.71
N LEU A 12 29.11 -4.13 -19.53
CA LEU A 12 30.53 -3.78 -19.57
C LEU A 12 30.81 -2.89 -20.79
N PRO A 13 31.83 -2.01 -20.71
CA PRO A 13 31.94 -0.84 -21.56
C PRO A 13 32.41 -1.13 -22.98
N THR A 14 31.91 -0.30 -23.90
CA THR A 14 32.30 -0.22 -25.30
C THR A 14 33.78 0.17 -25.44
N ASN A 15 34.58 -0.74 -25.99
CA ASN A 15 35.86 -0.39 -26.61
C ASN A 15 35.77 -0.58 -28.12
N VAL A 16 36.13 0.50 -28.80
CA VAL A 16 36.32 0.68 -30.24
C VAL A 16 37.28 -0.38 -30.79
N TYR A 17 36.97 -1.05 -31.90
CA TYR A 17 37.91 -1.33 -33.01
C TYR A 17 37.20 -1.95 -34.24
N THR A 18 37.20 -1.17 -35.32
CA THR A 18 37.24 -1.45 -36.78
C THR A 18 36.76 -2.80 -37.38
N ARG A 19 35.93 -2.66 -38.42
CA ARG A 19 35.60 -3.60 -39.52
C ARG A 19 36.81 -4.36 -40.12
N PRO A 20 36.56 -5.55 -40.72
CA PRO A 20 36.52 -5.60 -42.18
C PRO A 20 35.38 -6.46 -42.79
N SER A 21 35.34 -6.37 -44.11
CA SER A 21 34.34 -6.69 -45.12
C SER A 21 34.24 -8.15 -45.62
N ASN A 22 33.11 -8.44 -46.30
CA ASN A 22 32.89 -9.31 -47.48
C ASN A 22 32.30 -10.74 -47.33
N SER A 23 31.02 -10.82 -47.76
CA SER A 23 30.41 -11.69 -48.80
C SER A 23 30.46 -13.23 -48.78
N ASN A 24 29.24 -13.79 -48.80
CA ASN A 24 28.72 -14.96 -49.54
C ASN A 24 29.30 -16.38 -49.32
N LEU A 25 28.46 -17.30 -48.80
CA LEU A 25 28.10 -18.55 -49.49
C LEU A 25 26.93 -19.30 -48.84
N LEU A 26 26.24 -20.07 -49.68
CA LEU A 26 24.92 -20.70 -49.57
C LEU A 26 24.88 -22.01 -48.76
N SER A 27 23.63 -22.36 -48.41
CA SER A 27 23.03 -23.70 -48.26
C SER A 27 23.35 -24.55 -47.02
N TYR A 28 22.35 -24.67 -46.13
CA TYR A 28 21.83 -25.99 -45.74
C TYR A 28 20.37 -25.86 -45.29
N VAL A 29 19.50 -26.62 -45.94
CA VAL A 29 18.06 -26.74 -45.66
C VAL A 29 17.91 -27.91 -44.70
N ASP A 30 17.25 -27.73 -43.55
CA ASP A 30 16.62 -28.86 -42.89
C ASP A 30 15.24 -28.48 -42.34
N SER A 31 14.28 -29.16 -42.93
CA SER A 31 12.84 -29.13 -42.77
C SER A 31 12.41 -29.77 -41.44
N LYS A 32 11.60 -29.06 -40.64
CA LYS A 32 10.61 -29.63 -39.70
C LYS A 32 9.75 -28.55 -39.03
N VAL A 33 8.75 -28.06 -39.76
CA VAL A 33 7.49 -27.57 -39.17
C VAL A 33 6.35 -28.12 -40.04
N LEU A 34 5.26 -28.51 -39.39
CA LEU A 34 4.01 -29.06 -39.90
C LEU A 34 4.05 -30.53 -40.34
N THR A 35 3.47 -31.40 -39.52
CA THR A 35 2.18 -32.08 -39.78
C THR A 35 2.04 -33.13 -38.68
N PHE A 36 1.04 -33.05 -37.79
CA PHE A 36 0.29 -34.21 -37.27
C PHE A 36 -0.84 -33.70 -36.36
N THR A 37 -1.95 -33.36 -37.01
CA THR A 37 -3.28 -33.50 -36.43
C THR A 37 -4.02 -34.44 -37.36
N LEU A 38 -4.30 -35.67 -36.92
CA LEU A 38 -5.59 -36.35 -37.10
C LEU A 38 -5.55 -37.84 -36.68
N LEU A 39 -6.51 -38.14 -35.79
CA LEU A 39 -7.34 -39.35 -35.74
C LEU A 39 -6.81 -40.60 -35.03
N TYR A 40 -7.37 -40.86 -33.83
CA TYR A 40 -8.12 -42.09 -33.58
C TYR A 40 -9.28 -41.84 -32.60
N ILE A 41 -10.51 -41.94 -33.12
CA ILE A 41 -11.82 -42.12 -32.45
C ILE A 41 -12.05 -43.65 -32.51
N THR A 42 -12.62 -44.42 -31.56
CA THR A 42 -14.01 -44.48 -31.05
C THR A 42 -14.14 -45.74 -30.18
N VAL A 43 -14.98 -45.76 -29.14
CA VAL A 43 -16.19 -46.62 -28.90
C VAL A 43 -16.29 -46.79 -27.37
N LYS A 44 -17.39 -46.65 -26.61
CA LYS A 44 -18.84 -46.34 -26.76
C LYS A 44 -19.31 -46.03 -25.31
N PHE A 45 -20.13 -45.03 -24.95
CA PHE A 45 -21.51 -44.61 -25.28
C PHE A 45 -22.57 -45.01 -24.23
N TRP A 46 -23.46 -44.04 -23.95
CA TRP A 46 -24.80 -44.08 -23.34
C TRP A 46 -24.95 -44.20 -21.81
N ARG A 47 -25.42 -43.10 -21.17
CA ARG A 47 -26.79 -43.01 -20.63
C ARG A 47 -27.21 -41.56 -20.33
N THR A 48 -28.47 -41.30 -20.62
CA THR A 48 -29.26 -40.07 -20.47
C THR A 48 -29.40 -39.58 -19.02
N PRO A 49 -29.72 -38.29 -18.80
CA PRO A 49 -29.87 -37.71 -17.46
C PRO A 49 -31.24 -38.04 -16.87
N PRO A 50 -31.38 -38.25 -15.55
CA PRO A 50 -32.69 -38.19 -14.92
C PRO A 50 -33.07 -36.74 -14.60
N ALA A 51 -34.37 -36.50 -14.76
CA ALA A 51 -35.09 -35.26 -14.57
C ALA A 51 -35.06 -34.76 -13.11
N PHE A 52 -35.21 -33.44 -12.98
CA PHE A 52 -35.61 -32.74 -11.76
C PHE A 52 -36.94 -33.29 -11.22
N PRO A 53 -37.05 -33.53 -9.91
CA PRO A 53 -38.30 -33.38 -9.19
C PRO A 53 -38.37 -31.97 -8.61
N THR A 54 -39.33 -31.20 -9.12
CA THR A 54 -40.04 -30.18 -8.38
C THR A 54 -40.62 -30.80 -7.11
N ASP A 55 -40.37 -30.21 -5.94
CA ASP A 55 -41.32 -30.17 -4.82
C ASP A 55 -40.78 -29.25 -3.71
N TYR A 56 -41.38 -28.06 -3.62
CA TYR A 56 -41.40 -27.23 -2.42
C TYR A 56 -42.65 -27.61 -1.62
N PRO A 57 -42.56 -27.86 -0.31
CA PRO A 57 -43.64 -27.58 0.60
C PRO A 57 -43.33 -26.28 1.36
N ASP A 58 -44.11 -25.27 0.99
CA ASP A 58 -44.55 -24.16 1.82
C ASP A 58 -44.96 -24.65 3.23
N HIS A 59 -44.45 -24.03 4.30
CA HIS A 59 -45.13 -23.93 5.59
C HIS A 59 -44.43 -22.93 6.53
N SER A 60 -45.07 -21.79 6.73
CA SER A 60 -45.14 -21.08 8.01
C SER A 60 -46.63 -20.95 8.37
N PRO A 61 -47.06 -20.49 9.55
CA PRO A 61 -46.46 -20.49 10.90
C PRO A 61 -47.41 -21.14 11.94
N THR A 62 -46.93 -21.50 13.14
CA THR A 62 -47.84 -21.64 14.30
C THR A 62 -47.20 -21.17 15.60
N GLU A 63 -47.98 -20.34 16.29
CA GLU A 63 -47.78 -19.73 17.59
C GLU A 63 -47.82 -20.71 18.77
N ASN A 64 -47.46 -20.15 19.94
CA ASN A 64 -47.84 -20.48 21.31
C ASN A 64 -47.00 -21.52 22.06
N ALA A 65 -46.29 -21.06 23.09
CA ALA A 65 -46.72 -21.28 24.48
C ALA A 65 -45.90 -20.45 25.49
N GLN A 66 -46.62 -19.81 26.40
CA GLN A 66 -46.14 -19.16 27.62
C GLN A 66 -45.70 -20.20 28.67
N SER A 67 -44.68 -19.88 29.47
CA SER A 67 -44.67 -20.05 30.95
C SER A 67 -43.36 -19.46 31.50
N VAL A 68 -43.39 -18.31 32.18
CA VAL A 68 -43.42 -18.14 33.65
C VAL A 68 -42.35 -18.96 34.39
N GLY A 69 -41.30 -18.27 34.82
CA GLY A 69 -40.26 -18.79 35.70
C GLY A 69 -39.56 -17.64 36.44
N THR A 70 -40.19 -17.17 37.52
CA THR A 70 -39.60 -16.23 38.48
C THR A 70 -38.50 -16.93 39.28
N VAL A 71 -37.27 -16.44 39.22
CA VAL A 71 -36.23 -16.75 40.22
C VAL A 71 -35.57 -15.46 40.66
N LEU A 72 -35.85 -15.06 41.91
CA LEU A 72 -35.08 -14.07 42.65
C LEU A 72 -33.68 -14.62 42.94
N GLY A 73 -32.66 -13.90 42.49
CA GLY A 73 -31.27 -14.15 42.86
C GLY A 73 -30.56 -12.82 43.10
N LEU A 74 -30.53 -12.38 44.36
CA LEU A 74 -29.65 -11.31 44.84
C LEU A 74 -28.19 -11.76 44.65
N HIS A 75 -27.43 -11.10 43.78
CA HIS A 75 -25.97 -11.11 43.81
C HIS A 75 -25.46 -9.66 43.76
N THR A 76 -25.04 -9.19 44.93
CA THR A 76 -24.27 -7.98 45.13
C THR A 76 -22.86 -8.22 44.62
N GLY A 77 -22.58 -7.82 43.37
CA GLY A 77 -21.24 -7.74 42.81
C GLY A 77 -20.99 -6.32 42.35
N ALA A 78 -20.23 -5.55 43.13
CA ALA A 78 -19.76 -4.22 42.76
C ALA A 78 -18.86 -4.36 41.52
N SER A 79 -19.42 -4.12 40.34
CA SER A 79 -18.64 -3.86 39.14
C SER A 79 -18.17 -2.41 39.24
N GLY A 80 -16.86 -2.23 39.48
CA GLY A 80 -16.22 -0.94 39.24
C GLY A 80 -16.51 -0.49 37.81
N PRO A 81 -16.55 0.83 37.53
CA PRO A 81 -16.88 1.31 36.21
C PRO A 81 -15.88 0.72 35.21
N LYS A 82 -16.37 -0.15 34.33
CA LYS A 82 -15.65 -0.50 33.10
C LYS A 82 -15.35 0.83 32.42
N ARG A 83 -14.07 1.14 32.21
CA ARG A 83 -13.68 2.23 31.31
C ARG A 83 -14.27 1.92 29.95
N THR A 84 -15.45 2.46 29.68
CA THR A 84 -16.02 2.51 28.34
C THR A 84 -15.14 3.49 27.57
N GLY A 85 -14.08 2.98 26.95
CA GLY A 85 -13.28 3.78 26.03
C GLY A 85 -14.23 4.40 25.01
N ILE A 86 -14.20 5.73 24.89
CA ILE A 86 -15.01 6.43 23.88
C ILE A 86 -14.41 6.04 22.52
N SER A 87 -15.07 5.13 21.82
CA SER A 87 -14.76 4.80 20.42
C SER A 87 -15.04 6.02 19.56
N TYR A 88 -14.05 6.49 18.79
CA TYR A 88 -14.26 7.56 17.83
C TYR A 88 -14.45 6.94 16.46
N ARG A 89 -15.60 7.20 15.80
CA ARG A 89 -15.81 6.77 14.42
C ARG A 89 -15.22 7.78 13.45
N MET A 90 -14.34 7.30 12.58
CA MET A 90 -13.65 8.06 11.56
C MET A 90 -14.02 7.55 10.17
N LYS A 91 -14.28 8.46 9.23
CA LYS A 91 -14.52 8.17 7.81
C LYS A 91 -13.24 8.39 7.02
N ILE A 92 -12.62 7.31 6.56
CA ILE A 92 -11.39 7.35 5.77
C ILE A 92 -11.73 7.04 4.32
N ALA A 93 -11.18 7.83 3.41
CA ALA A 93 -11.34 7.63 1.97
C ALA A 93 -10.01 7.39 1.25
N CYS A 94 -10.02 6.43 0.33
CA CYS A 94 -8.93 6.18 -0.61
C CYS A 94 -9.41 6.53 -2.02
N LEU A 95 -8.69 7.43 -2.70
CA LEU A 95 -8.92 7.78 -4.10
C LEU A 95 -8.00 6.95 -5.00
N GLN A 96 -8.50 5.83 -5.51
CA GLN A 96 -7.76 5.00 -6.44
C GLN A 96 -8.06 5.42 -7.87
N PHE A 97 -7.03 5.69 -8.67
CA PHE A 97 -7.18 6.04 -10.08
C PHE A 97 -5.91 5.68 -10.87
N ASP A 98 -5.93 5.94 -12.18
CA ASP A 98 -4.79 5.70 -13.08
C ASP A 98 -4.13 7.01 -13.56
N PRO A 99 -3.23 7.61 -12.76
CA PRO A 99 -2.49 8.80 -13.17
C PRO A 99 -1.64 8.56 -14.42
N GLN A 100 -1.80 9.36 -15.46
CA GLN A 100 -0.99 9.25 -16.66
C GLN A 100 0.30 10.07 -16.53
N ILE A 101 1.45 9.48 -16.87
CA ILE A 101 2.77 10.14 -16.77
C ILE A 101 2.80 11.51 -17.46
N GLY A 102 3.19 12.52 -16.69
CA GLY A 102 3.33 13.91 -17.13
C GLY A 102 2.02 14.65 -17.44
N LYS A 103 0.85 14.00 -17.29
CA LYS A 103 -0.47 14.59 -17.55
C LYS A 103 -1.06 15.25 -16.30
N VAL A 104 -0.28 16.15 -15.69
CA VAL A 104 -0.59 16.72 -14.36
C VAL A 104 -2.00 17.29 -14.25
N GLN A 105 -2.40 18.13 -15.21
CA GLN A 105 -3.74 18.74 -15.18
C GLN A 105 -4.85 17.71 -15.42
N ASP A 106 -4.65 16.75 -16.33
CA ASP A 106 -5.66 15.72 -16.61
C ASP A 106 -5.86 14.80 -15.40
N ASN A 107 -4.77 14.47 -14.70
CA ASN A 107 -4.81 13.66 -13.48
C ASN A 107 -5.52 14.40 -12.34
N ILE A 108 -5.29 15.70 -12.18
CA ILE A 108 -6.02 16.55 -11.22
C ILE A 108 -7.51 16.58 -11.58
N HIS A 109 -7.85 16.84 -12.84
CA HIS A 109 -9.24 16.87 -13.30
C HIS A 109 -9.95 15.54 -13.04
N LYS A 110 -9.28 14.41 -13.29
CA LYS A 110 -9.81 13.07 -13.02
C LYS A 110 -10.07 12.84 -11.53
N ALA A 111 -9.14 13.25 -10.67
CA ALA A 111 -9.33 13.18 -9.22
C ALA A 111 -10.52 14.05 -8.77
N ASP A 112 -10.62 15.28 -9.26
CA ASP A 112 -11.73 16.18 -8.97
C ASP A 112 -13.08 15.64 -9.47
N GLU A 113 -13.11 15.02 -10.66
CA GLU A 113 -14.29 14.37 -11.20
C GLU A 113 -14.76 13.21 -10.31
N ILE A 114 -13.84 12.33 -9.89
CA ILE A 114 -14.16 11.21 -8.99
C ILE A 114 -14.70 11.73 -7.65
N LEU A 115 -14.02 12.72 -7.04
CA LEU A 115 -14.46 13.32 -5.78
C LEU A 115 -15.82 14.01 -5.94
N GLY A 116 -16.02 14.77 -7.02
CA GLY A 116 -17.26 15.48 -7.30
C GLY A 116 -18.44 14.53 -7.52
N ASN A 117 -18.22 13.39 -8.17
CA ASN A 117 -19.26 12.38 -8.41
C ASN A 117 -19.71 11.67 -7.13
N VAL A 118 -18.80 11.43 -6.17
CA VAL A 118 -19.10 10.66 -4.95
C VAL A 118 -19.48 11.58 -3.78
N LEU A 119 -18.74 12.67 -3.59
CA LEU A 119 -18.93 13.59 -2.47
C LEU A 119 -19.81 14.78 -2.87
N GLY A 120 -19.87 15.16 -4.15
CA GLY A 120 -20.54 16.37 -4.60
C GLY A 120 -19.59 17.57 -4.67
N THR A 121 -20.08 18.67 -5.21
CA THR A 121 -19.29 19.88 -5.50
C THR A 121 -19.52 21.04 -4.51
N GLU A 122 -20.26 20.79 -3.44
CA GLU A 122 -20.52 21.80 -2.40
C GLU A 122 -19.23 22.20 -1.66
N ASP A 123 -19.16 23.48 -1.26
CA ASP A 123 -17.95 24.13 -0.73
C ASP A 123 -17.51 23.63 0.65
N ILE A 124 -18.43 23.11 1.47
CA ILE A 124 -18.13 22.58 2.80
C ILE A 124 -18.89 21.28 3.00
N GLN A 125 -18.16 20.18 3.16
CA GLN A 125 -18.74 18.86 3.39
C GLN A 125 -18.04 18.16 4.55
N GLU A 126 -18.79 17.49 5.43
CA GLU A 126 -18.24 16.67 6.54
C GLU A 126 -18.48 15.18 6.27
N LYS A 127 -18.29 14.77 5.00
CA LYS A 127 -18.53 13.40 4.54
C LYS A 127 -17.36 12.46 4.78
N VAL A 128 -16.15 13.01 4.94
CA VAL A 128 -14.89 12.28 5.12
C VAL A 128 -14.00 13.03 6.09
N ASP A 129 -13.29 12.29 6.95
CA ASP A 129 -12.37 12.84 7.95
C ASP A 129 -10.93 12.82 7.46
N VAL A 130 -10.57 11.81 6.65
CA VAL A 130 -9.24 11.64 6.04
C VAL A 130 -9.41 11.21 4.58
N LEU A 131 -8.72 11.89 3.66
CA LEU A 131 -8.61 11.54 2.25
C LEU A 131 -7.15 11.18 1.92
N VAL A 132 -6.94 10.00 1.34
CA VAL A 132 -5.63 9.50 0.94
C VAL A 132 -5.60 9.32 -0.57
N LEU A 133 -4.59 9.89 -1.21
CA LEU A 133 -4.29 9.70 -2.63
C LEU A 133 -3.06 8.79 -2.80
N PRO A 134 -2.84 8.25 -4.02
CA PRO A 134 -1.70 7.41 -4.31
C PRO A 134 -0.35 8.14 -4.25
N GLU A 135 0.70 7.35 -4.34
CA GLU A 135 2.06 7.84 -4.56
C GLU A 135 2.17 8.52 -5.94
N LEU A 136 2.82 9.69 -5.98
CA LEU A 136 2.95 10.52 -7.19
C LEU A 136 1.62 10.74 -7.94
N ALA A 137 0.57 11.07 -7.18
CA ALA A 137 -0.82 11.03 -7.60
C ALA A 137 -1.11 11.81 -8.90
N PHE A 138 -0.44 12.94 -9.11
CA PHE A 138 -0.72 13.78 -10.28
C PHE A 138 0.33 13.69 -11.38
N THR A 139 1.48 13.08 -11.15
CA THR A 139 2.57 13.08 -12.15
C THR A 139 2.70 11.79 -12.92
N GLY A 140 2.09 10.69 -12.46
CA GLY A 140 2.50 9.34 -12.85
C GLY A 140 3.79 8.94 -12.10
N TYR A 141 4.31 7.74 -12.38
CA TYR A 141 5.34 7.10 -11.55
C TYR A 141 6.62 6.70 -12.31
N VAL A 142 6.50 6.10 -13.49
CA VAL A 142 7.59 5.42 -14.22
C VAL A 142 8.47 6.41 -14.98
N PHE A 143 9.17 7.25 -14.23
CA PHE A 143 10.23 8.12 -14.72
C PHE A 143 11.58 7.38 -14.71
N ASP A 144 12.23 7.35 -15.86
CA ASP A 144 13.46 6.59 -16.10
C ASP A 144 14.76 7.39 -15.83
N SER A 145 14.64 8.69 -15.56
CA SER A 145 15.79 9.57 -15.44
C SER A 145 15.45 10.88 -14.74
N LYS A 146 16.48 11.56 -14.23
CA LYS A 146 16.39 12.95 -13.73
C LYS A 146 15.72 13.86 -14.75
N ALA A 147 16.12 13.76 -16.01
CA ALA A 147 15.61 14.59 -17.10
C ALA A 147 14.11 14.39 -17.33
N SER A 148 13.59 13.16 -17.20
CA SER A 148 12.17 12.88 -17.43
C SER A 148 11.27 13.35 -16.29
N ILE A 149 11.71 13.30 -15.03
CA ILE A 149 10.94 13.84 -13.89
C ILE A 149 11.05 15.36 -13.74
N ARG A 150 12.19 15.96 -14.15
CA ARG A 150 12.54 17.37 -13.86
C ARG A 150 11.42 18.39 -14.12
N PRO A 151 10.63 18.31 -15.21
CA PRO A 151 9.54 19.26 -15.47
C PRO A 151 8.37 19.20 -14.46
N TYR A 152 8.26 18.10 -13.71
CA TYR A 152 7.14 17.82 -12.81
C TYR A 152 7.50 17.98 -11.34
N LEU A 153 8.78 18.20 -11.03
CA LEU A 153 9.23 18.46 -9.67
C LEU A 153 8.58 19.72 -9.10
N GLU A 154 8.03 19.59 -7.90
CA GLU A 154 7.37 20.67 -7.17
C GLU A 154 8.22 21.12 -6.01
N ARG A 155 8.34 22.44 -5.81
CA ARG A 155 8.99 22.97 -4.60
C ARG A 155 8.30 22.44 -3.35
N THR A 156 9.10 22.10 -2.33
CA THR A 156 8.62 21.62 -1.03
C THR A 156 7.37 22.37 -0.59
N THR A 157 6.28 21.63 -0.41
CA THR A 157 5.00 22.10 0.14
C THR A 157 4.42 23.37 -0.52
N SER A 158 4.72 23.64 -1.79
CA SER A 158 4.28 24.87 -2.47
C SER A 158 3.86 24.70 -3.92
N GLY A 159 4.09 23.53 -4.51
CA GLY A 159 3.62 23.21 -5.85
C GLY A 159 2.13 22.86 -5.92
N ILE A 160 1.70 22.46 -7.12
CA ILE A 160 0.30 22.23 -7.47
C ILE A 160 -0.35 21.11 -6.64
N SER A 161 0.36 20.03 -6.33
CA SER A 161 -0.15 18.94 -5.49
C SER A 161 -0.46 19.43 -4.08
N THR A 162 0.39 20.30 -3.53
CA THR A 162 0.15 20.90 -2.21
C THR A 162 -1.03 21.87 -2.26
N GLN A 163 -1.08 22.75 -3.26
CA GLN A 163 -2.18 23.69 -3.41
C GLN A 163 -3.53 22.96 -3.55
N TRP A 164 -3.58 21.91 -4.36
CA TRP A 164 -4.75 21.05 -4.50
C TRP A 164 -5.13 20.41 -3.17
N ALA A 165 -4.17 19.85 -2.43
CA ALA A 165 -4.42 19.24 -1.12
C ALA A 165 -5.00 20.27 -0.12
N GLN A 166 -4.45 21.48 -0.05
CA GLN A 166 -4.93 22.53 0.84
C GLN A 166 -6.36 22.99 0.49
N GLN A 167 -6.68 23.09 -0.80
CA GLN A 167 -8.01 23.46 -1.27
C GLN A 167 -9.03 22.35 -0.97
N THR A 168 -8.69 21.11 -1.30
CA THR A 168 -9.53 19.93 -1.04
C THR A 168 -9.77 19.73 0.45
N SER A 169 -8.74 19.88 1.28
CA SER A 169 -8.88 19.80 2.75
C SER A 169 -9.81 20.85 3.32
N ARG A 170 -9.74 22.11 2.84
CA ARG A 170 -10.68 23.17 3.26
C ARG A 170 -12.11 22.84 2.83
N ARG A 171 -12.28 22.41 1.58
CA ARG A 171 -13.58 22.09 1.00
C ARG A 171 -14.27 20.91 1.68
N LEU A 172 -13.51 19.87 1.98
CA LEU A 172 -14.02 18.64 2.61
C LEU A 172 -13.85 18.62 4.13
N ARG A 173 -13.31 19.70 4.72
CA ARG A 173 -12.96 19.81 6.15
C ARG A 173 -12.25 18.56 6.71
N CYS A 174 -11.37 17.98 5.91
CA CYS A 174 -10.71 16.71 6.20
C CYS A 174 -9.19 16.85 6.17
N TYR A 175 -8.49 15.85 6.71
CA TYR A 175 -7.07 15.68 6.48
C TYR A 175 -6.85 15.12 5.07
N THR A 176 -5.95 15.71 4.28
CA THR A 176 -5.65 15.20 2.93
C THR A 176 -4.18 14.82 2.83
N VAL A 177 -3.90 13.60 2.33
CA VAL A 177 -2.55 13.05 2.09
C VAL A 177 -2.35 12.84 0.59
N VAL A 178 -1.35 13.49 -0.01
CA VAL A 178 -1.08 13.42 -1.46
C VAL A 178 0.40 13.16 -1.72
N GLY A 179 0.70 12.12 -2.50
CA GLY A 179 2.05 11.84 -2.99
C GLY A 179 2.44 12.75 -4.17
N TYR A 180 3.66 13.29 -4.15
CA TYR A 180 4.16 14.23 -5.17
C TYR A 180 5.71 14.16 -5.29
N PRO A 181 6.27 14.52 -6.46
CA PRO A 181 7.73 14.58 -6.62
C PRO A 181 8.25 15.94 -6.14
N GLU A 182 8.99 15.92 -5.04
CA GLU A 182 9.49 17.11 -4.37
C GLU A 182 10.86 17.54 -4.93
N LEU A 183 11.05 18.85 -5.11
CA LEU A 183 12.34 19.52 -5.18
C LEU A 183 12.57 20.37 -3.92
N ALA A 184 13.49 19.89 -3.09
CA ALA A 184 13.88 20.51 -1.83
C ALA A 184 14.74 21.75 -2.03
N ASN A 185 14.68 22.67 -1.06
CA ASN A 185 15.62 23.79 -0.99
C ASN A 185 16.95 23.40 -0.33
N GLU A 186 16.94 22.37 0.52
CA GLU A 186 18.10 21.87 1.25
C GLU A 186 18.25 20.37 1.03
N TYR A 187 19.46 19.93 0.70
CA TYR A 187 19.81 18.53 0.70
C TYR A 187 20.02 18.06 2.14
N ARG A 188 19.34 16.98 2.52
CA ARG A 188 19.63 16.26 3.77
C ARG A 188 20.10 14.86 3.40
N PRO A 189 21.38 14.53 3.64
CA PRO A 189 21.86 13.18 3.42
C PRO A 189 21.16 12.23 4.41
N PRO A 190 20.91 10.97 4.01
CA PRO A 190 20.28 9.99 4.90
C PRO A 190 21.12 9.78 6.17
N SER A 191 20.47 9.71 7.33
CA SER A 191 21.10 9.70 8.67
C SER A 191 21.95 8.47 9.00
N ARG A 192 22.22 7.57 8.04
CA ARG A 192 22.92 6.30 8.27
C ARG A 192 24.30 6.26 7.62
N TYR A 193 25.21 7.16 7.97
CA TYR A 193 26.66 6.89 7.96
C TYR A 193 27.39 7.93 8.84
N PRO A 194 28.13 7.56 9.90
CA PRO A 194 29.36 8.29 10.17
C PRO A 194 30.24 8.03 8.95
N ARG A 195 30.51 9.05 8.12
CA ARG A 195 31.57 8.94 7.13
C ARG A 195 32.82 8.54 7.90
N VAL A 196 33.31 7.32 7.69
CA VAL A 196 34.74 7.08 7.89
C VAL A 196 35.37 8.06 6.92
N SER A 197 35.96 9.13 7.45
CA SER A 197 36.76 10.06 6.66
C SER A 197 37.76 9.21 5.90
N ASP A 198 37.58 9.09 4.58
CA ASP A 198 38.65 8.62 3.72
C ASP A 198 39.82 9.58 3.95
N PRO A 199 40.92 9.13 4.57
CA PRO A 199 42.05 9.99 4.92
C PRO A 199 42.79 10.53 3.68
N PHE A 200 42.34 10.21 2.46
CA PHE A 200 42.86 10.74 1.21
C PHE A 200 41.93 11.71 0.48
N SER A 201 40.74 12.03 1.01
CA SER A 201 39.83 13.02 0.41
C SER A 201 39.97 14.41 1.05
N GLU A 202 41.17 15.00 1.00
CA GLU A 202 41.38 16.43 1.33
C GLU A 202 41.01 17.36 0.17
N THR A 203 39.95 17.06 -0.59
CA THR A 203 39.41 18.02 -1.55
C THR A 203 38.22 18.73 -0.91
N SER A 204 38.45 19.97 -0.48
CA SER A 204 37.36 20.89 -0.14
C SER A 204 36.45 21.03 -1.36
N ILE A 205 35.16 20.77 -1.18
CA ILE A 205 34.16 21.01 -2.22
C ILE A 205 34.02 22.53 -2.34
N ASP A 206 34.63 23.09 -3.38
CA ASP A 206 34.47 24.50 -3.76
C ASP A 206 33.06 24.67 -4.33
N ALA A 207 32.28 25.57 -3.73
CA ALA A 207 30.88 25.81 -4.07
C ALA A 207 30.70 26.63 -5.37
N THR A 208 31.65 26.54 -6.32
CA THR A 208 31.69 27.35 -7.55
C THR A 208 31.84 26.54 -8.84
N ASP A 209 31.75 25.21 -8.80
CA ASP A 209 31.77 24.40 -10.02
C ASP A 209 30.38 24.38 -10.68
N GLU A 210 30.10 25.43 -11.47
CA GLU A 210 28.88 25.62 -12.28
C GLU A 210 28.67 24.56 -13.40
N ASP A 211 29.56 23.57 -13.52
CA ASP A 211 29.49 22.51 -14.55
C ASP A 211 28.99 21.14 -14.03
N ASN A 212 28.54 21.03 -12.76
CA ASN A 212 28.03 19.79 -12.13
C ASN A 212 26.59 19.89 -11.56
N ASP A 213 25.84 20.93 -11.93
CA ASP A 213 24.53 21.26 -11.33
C ASP A 213 23.45 20.18 -11.52
N ASP A 214 23.48 19.43 -12.64
CA ASP A 214 22.46 18.42 -12.94
C ASP A 214 22.68 17.10 -12.18
N ASP A 215 23.92 16.83 -11.73
CA ASP A 215 24.18 15.70 -10.85
C ASP A 215 23.82 15.99 -9.39
N ASN A 216 23.97 17.24 -8.96
CA ASN A 216 23.62 17.66 -7.61
C ASN A 216 22.11 17.81 -7.40
N ILE A 217 21.31 18.10 -8.45
CA ILE A 217 19.86 18.32 -8.28
C ILE A 217 19.12 17.09 -7.71
N GLN A 218 19.56 15.86 -8.01
CA GLN A 218 18.95 14.64 -7.46
C GLN A 218 19.05 14.58 -5.93
N ASN A 219 20.10 15.16 -5.35
CA ASN A 219 20.22 15.25 -3.89
C ASN A 219 19.01 16.01 -3.31
N TYR A 220 18.42 16.93 -4.07
CA TYR A 220 17.26 17.72 -3.66
C TYR A 220 15.93 17.11 -4.13
N CYS A 221 15.94 16.05 -4.94
CA CYS A 221 14.73 15.41 -5.44
C CYS A 221 14.27 14.32 -4.49
N TYR A 222 12.97 14.28 -4.16
CA TYR A 222 12.42 13.24 -3.29
C TYR A 222 11.07 12.76 -3.81
N ASN A 223 10.81 11.47 -3.62
CA ASN A 223 9.44 10.96 -3.63
C ASN A 223 8.83 11.26 -2.26
N ALA A 224 7.81 12.11 -2.23
CA ALA A 224 7.28 12.65 -0.99
C ALA A 224 5.75 12.55 -0.92
N CYS A 225 5.19 12.75 0.27
CA CYS A 225 3.79 13.06 0.44
C CYS A 225 3.60 14.25 1.38
N VAL A 226 2.64 15.11 1.03
CA VAL A 226 2.23 16.24 1.86
C VAL A 226 0.95 15.87 2.61
N VAL A 227 0.85 16.29 3.87
CA VAL A 227 -0.34 16.13 4.70
C VAL A 227 -0.87 17.51 5.06
N THR A 228 -2.15 17.76 4.77
CA THR A 228 -2.83 19.01 5.07
C THR A 228 -3.96 18.80 6.07
N SER A 229 -4.16 19.76 6.96
CA SER A 229 -5.23 19.76 7.97
C SER A 229 -6.57 20.18 7.37
N PRO A 230 -7.70 19.98 8.07
CA PRO A 230 -9.01 20.52 7.67
C PRO A 230 -9.06 22.03 7.39
N GLY A 231 -8.11 22.81 7.92
CA GLY A 231 -7.99 24.25 7.62
C GLY A 231 -7.20 24.58 6.35
N GLY A 232 -6.58 23.56 5.73
CA GLY A 232 -5.65 23.69 4.61
C GLY A 232 -4.23 24.05 5.02
N GLU A 233 -3.88 23.94 6.31
CA GLU A 233 -2.50 24.11 6.78
C GLU A 233 -1.69 22.84 6.51
N VAL A 234 -0.44 22.99 6.04
CA VAL A 234 0.47 21.84 5.87
C VAL A 234 0.95 21.39 7.25
N LEU A 235 0.65 20.14 7.59
CA LEU A 235 1.05 19.51 8.86
C LEU A 235 2.37 18.74 8.75
N MET A 236 2.61 18.13 7.59
CA MET A 236 3.79 17.32 7.37
C MET A 236 4.15 17.25 5.90
N ASN A 237 5.46 17.20 5.63
CA ASN A 237 6.05 16.74 4.38
C ASN A 237 6.89 15.50 4.69
N TYR A 238 6.42 14.33 4.27
CA TYR A 238 7.12 13.06 4.46
C TYR A 238 7.85 12.68 3.17
N ARG A 239 9.11 12.24 3.27
CA ARG A 239 9.91 11.76 2.14
C ARG A 239 10.08 10.25 2.28
N LYS A 240 9.83 9.52 1.19
CA LYS A 240 9.94 8.06 1.10
C LYS A 240 11.29 7.60 1.62
N THR A 241 11.29 6.69 2.60
CA THR A 241 12.51 6.31 3.29
C THR A 241 13.27 5.25 2.49
N PHE A 242 12.57 4.27 1.94
CA PHE A 242 13.14 3.21 1.12
C PHE A 242 12.72 3.41 -0.33
N LEU A 243 13.70 3.62 -1.22
CA LEU A 243 13.45 3.82 -2.64
C LEU A 243 13.20 2.48 -3.35
N TYR A 244 12.29 2.49 -4.32
CA TYR A 244 12.21 1.43 -5.32
C TYR A 244 13.16 1.76 -6.48
N VAL A 245 13.53 0.77 -7.29
CA VAL A 245 14.47 0.96 -8.41
C VAL A 245 14.05 2.08 -9.38
N THR A 246 12.74 2.32 -9.54
CA THR A 246 12.23 3.44 -10.34
C THR A 246 12.52 4.80 -9.69
N ASP A 247 12.46 4.90 -8.36
CA ASP A 247 12.79 6.12 -7.64
C ASP A 247 14.30 6.40 -7.63
N GLU A 248 15.14 5.36 -7.57
CA GLU A 248 16.61 5.48 -7.51
C GLU A 248 17.19 6.23 -8.73
N CYS A 249 16.50 6.22 -9.86
CA CYS A 249 16.90 6.93 -11.07
C CYS A 249 16.84 8.46 -10.95
N TRP A 250 16.12 9.00 -9.97
CA TRP A 250 15.85 10.44 -9.90
C TRP A 250 15.68 11.04 -8.50
N ALA A 251 15.42 10.23 -7.46
CA ALA A 251 15.16 10.68 -6.10
C ALA A 251 16.30 10.32 -5.13
N SER A 252 16.31 11.00 -3.99
CA SER A 252 17.09 10.66 -2.80
C SER A 252 16.20 10.03 -1.72
N GLU A 253 16.80 9.23 -0.83
CA GLU A 253 16.12 8.66 0.33
C GLU A 253 15.75 9.72 1.38
N GLY A 254 14.57 9.57 1.98
CA GLY A 254 14.19 10.26 3.20
C GLY A 254 15.01 9.79 4.41
N SER A 255 15.04 10.61 5.46
CA SER A 255 15.89 10.36 6.63
C SER A 255 15.31 9.34 7.63
N HIS A 256 13.99 9.22 7.70
CA HIS A 256 13.27 8.35 8.64
C HIS A 256 11.79 8.24 8.24
N PHE A 257 11.12 7.19 8.68
CA PHE A 257 9.67 7.04 8.54
C PHE A 257 8.90 8.19 9.21
N GLY A 258 7.71 8.51 8.69
CA GLY A 258 6.94 9.67 9.13
C GLY A 258 6.11 9.39 10.37
N THR A 259 5.99 10.38 11.26
CA THR A 259 5.03 10.40 12.37
C THR A 259 4.42 11.78 12.49
N THR A 260 3.09 11.84 12.59
CA THR A 260 2.35 13.08 12.84
C THR A 260 1.13 12.81 13.74
N THR A 261 0.37 13.84 14.07
CA THR A 261 -0.81 13.74 14.91
C THR A 261 -2.00 14.38 14.21
N PHE A 262 -3.09 13.63 14.07
CA PHE A 262 -4.37 14.18 13.66
C PHE A 262 -5.20 14.52 14.88
N THR A 263 -5.84 15.68 14.83
CA THR A 263 -6.63 16.21 15.92
C THR A 263 -8.08 16.37 15.48
N PHE A 264 -8.98 15.71 16.20
CA PHE A 264 -10.42 15.73 15.94
C PHE A 264 -11.19 16.32 17.12
N PRO A 265 -12.24 17.12 16.89
CA PRO A 265 -13.11 17.56 17.98
C PRO A 265 -13.89 16.36 18.54
N THR A 266 -13.91 16.18 19.87
CA THR A 266 -14.75 15.12 20.48
C THR A 266 -16.24 15.41 20.35
N ASN A 267 -16.62 16.68 20.18
CA ASN A 267 -17.96 17.08 19.81
C ASN A 267 -17.91 18.17 18.73
N PRO A 268 -18.32 17.88 17.48
CA PRO A 268 -18.29 18.84 16.37
C PRO A 268 -19.12 20.12 16.64
N THR A 269 -20.16 20.02 17.48
CA THR A 269 -21.08 21.12 17.79
C THR A 269 -20.56 22.07 18.88
N SER A 270 -19.45 21.72 19.55
CA SER A 270 -18.88 22.52 20.64
C SER A 270 -17.42 22.88 20.35
N PRO A 271 -17.11 24.15 20.04
CA PRO A 271 -15.74 24.62 19.77
C PRO A 271 -14.77 24.44 20.94
N THR A 272 -15.30 24.33 22.16
CA THR A 272 -14.52 24.12 23.39
C THR A 272 -14.42 22.66 23.80
N SER A 273 -14.92 21.73 22.96
CA SER A 273 -14.84 20.31 23.27
C SER A 273 -13.37 19.85 23.34
N PRO A 274 -13.04 18.90 24.23
CA PRO A 274 -11.74 18.26 24.21
C PRO A 274 -11.43 17.75 22.81
N LYS A 275 -10.16 17.77 22.42
CA LYS A 275 -9.74 17.22 21.13
C LYS A 275 -9.20 15.81 21.34
N LYS A 276 -9.57 14.88 20.46
CA LYS A 276 -8.97 13.55 20.37
C LYS A 276 -7.76 13.65 19.45
N GLU A 277 -6.60 13.27 19.97
CA GLU A 277 -5.36 13.17 19.21
C GLU A 277 -5.15 11.72 18.76
N ILE A 278 -4.85 11.55 17.48
CA ILE A 278 -4.58 10.27 16.84
C ILE A 278 -3.15 10.32 16.30
N THR A 279 -2.28 9.46 16.81
CA THR A 279 -0.92 9.34 16.26
C THR A 279 -0.96 8.58 14.94
N VAL A 280 -0.35 9.17 13.91
CA VAL A 280 -0.32 8.65 12.54
C VAL A 280 1.11 8.30 12.14
N ALA A 281 1.33 7.08 11.65
CA ALA A 281 2.56 6.68 10.97
C ALA A 281 2.39 6.80 9.45
N LEU A 282 3.43 7.31 8.77
CA LEU A 282 3.44 7.50 7.32
C LEU A 282 4.60 6.71 6.70
N GLY A 283 4.25 5.95 5.66
CA GLY A 283 5.18 5.30 4.74
C GLY A 283 4.71 5.53 3.30
N ILE A 284 5.54 5.23 2.32
CA ILE A 284 5.22 5.26 0.89
C ILE A 284 5.68 3.94 0.28
N CYS A 285 4.75 3.16 -0.27
CA CYS A 285 4.97 1.90 -1.00
C CYS A 285 6.11 1.01 -0.48
N MET A 286 7.31 1.17 -1.05
CA MET A 286 8.52 0.40 -0.76
C MET A 286 8.97 0.48 0.70
N ASP A 287 8.49 1.46 1.47
CA ASP A 287 8.69 1.52 2.93
C ASP A 287 8.17 0.26 3.66
N LEU A 288 7.20 -0.47 3.10
CA LEU A 288 6.78 -1.76 3.67
C LEU A 288 7.83 -2.86 3.48
N ASN A 289 8.62 -2.81 2.40
CA ASN A 289 9.53 -3.88 2.04
C ASN A 289 10.79 -3.85 2.91
N PRO A 290 11.51 -4.98 3.01
CA PRO A 290 12.87 -4.97 3.54
C PRO A 290 13.73 -3.99 2.74
N TYR A 291 14.61 -3.25 3.43
CA TYR A 291 15.46 -2.26 2.78
C TYR A 291 16.19 -2.84 1.57
N LYS A 292 16.01 -2.21 0.40
CA LYS A 292 16.56 -2.60 -0.92
C LYS A 292 16.22 -4.01 -1.40
N PHE A 293 15.26 -4.69 -0.76
CA PHE A 293 15.06 -6.14 -0.89
C PHE A 293 16.28 -6.99 -0.50
N GLU A 294 17.22 -6.40 0.24
CA GLU A 294 18.46 -7.05 0.70
C GLU A 294 18.44 -7.32 2.20
N ALA A 295 17.76 -6.47 2.98
CA ALA A 295 17.60 -6.69 4.40
C ALA A 295 16.81 -7.99 4.68
N PRO A 296 17.02 -8.64 5.84
CA PRO A 296 16.23 -9.80 6.24
C PRO A 296 14.73 -9.50 6.18
N PHE A 297 13.93 -10.47 5.72
CA PHE A 297 12.49 -10.29 5.61
C PHE A 297 11.89 -9.93 6.99
N GLU A 298 12.42 -10.51 8.05
CA GLU A 298 11.96 -10.33 9.42
C GLU A 298 12.39 -8.99 10.05
N ALA A 299 13.05 -8.10 9.29
CA ALA A 299 13.45 -6.79 9.79
C ALA A 299 12.25 -5.86 10.07
N TYR A 300 11.15 -6.05 9.34
CA TYR A 300 9.85 -5.37 9.52
C TYR A 300 9.96 -3.88 9.88
N GLU A 301 10.77 -3.13 9.15
CA GLU A 301 11.25 -1.81 9.56
C GLU A 301 10.11 -0.81 9.79
N PHE A 302 9.14 -0.76 8.86
CA PHE A 302 7.98 0.12 8.99
C PHE A 302 6.99 -0.34 10.07
N ALA A 303 6.72 -1.66 10.20
CA ALA A 303 5.87 -2.16 11.29
C ALA A 303 6.46 -1.84 12.67
N ASN A 304 7.78 -1.96 12.81
CA ASN A 304 8.50 -1.57 14.02
C ASN A 304 8.42 -0.06 14.30
N HIS A 305 8.39 0.77 13.25
CA HIS A 305 8.12 2.21 13.38
C HIS A 305 6.71 2.50 13.88
N ILE A 306 5.69 1.80 13.34
CA ILE A 306 4.30 1.91 13.81
C ILE A 306 4.21 1.60 15.31
N ILE A 307 4.80 0.49 15.76
CA ILE A 307 4.81 0.07 17.16
C ILE A 307 5.53 1.10 18.05
N SER A 308 6.74 1.50 17.66
CA SER A 308 7.56 2.41 18.48
C SER A 308 7.00 3.82 18.59
N SER A 309 6.35 4.32 17.54
CA SER A 309 5.62 5.60 17.59
C SER A 309 4.33 5.50 18.42
N GLY A 310 3.75 4.29 18.55
CA GLY A 310 2.42 4.10 19.13
C GLY A 310 1.33 4.65 18.21
N ALA A 311 1.54 4.56 16.90
CA ALA A 311 0.59 5.00 15.90
C ALA A 311 -0.71 4.18 15.98
N GLN A 312 -1.84 4.88 15.98
CA GLN A 312 -3.18 4.27 15.94
C GLN A 312 -3.70 4.18 14.50
N LEU A 313 -3.12 4.98 13.60
CA LEU A 313 -3.42 5.01 12.17
C LEU A 313 -2.09 4.92 11.40
N ALA A 314 -2.01 4.07 10.39
CA ALA A 314 -0.89 4.00 9.46
C ALA A 314 -1.42 4.25 8.05
N ILE A 315 -0.85 5.23 7.36
CA ILE A 315 -1.26 5.64 6.01
C ILE A 315 -0.09 5.45 5.06
N VAL A 316 -0.36 4.77 3.94
CA VAL A 316 0.65 4.44 2.94
C VAL A 316 0.11 4.74 1.53
N PRO A 317 0.44 5.90 0.94
CA PRO A 317 0.30 6.12 -0.50
C PRO A 317 1.17 5.12 -1.27
N MET A 318 0.66 4.57 -2.37
CA MET A 318 1.35 3.52 -3.11
C MET A 318 1.29 3.67 -4.63
N ALA A 319 2.38 3.27 -5.27
CA ALA A 319 2.47 2.86 -6.66
C ALA A 319 3.04 1.43 -6.74
N TRP A 320 2.31 0.48 -6.16
CA TRP A 320 2.69 -0.91 -6.08
C TRP A 320 2.37 -1.66 -7.36
N GLU A 321 3.43 -2.07 -8.06
CA GLU A 321 3.33 -2.86 -9.28
C GLU A 321 3.14 -4.36 -9.01
N THR A 322 2.68 -5.08 -10.03
CA THR A 322 2.76 -6.54 -10.06
C THR A 322 3.73 -7.01 -11.14
N LYS A 323 4.33 -8.18 -10.90
CA LYS A 323 5.03 -8.95 -11.94
C LYS A 323 4.19 -10.12 -12.45
N ASP A 324 2.99 -10.32 -11.90
CA ASP A 324 2.09 -11.38 -12.35
C ASP A 324 1.65 -11.12 -13.80
N PRO A 325 1.61 -12.16 -14.64
CA PRO A 325 1.17 -12.01 -16.02
C PRO A 325 -0.34 -11.76 -16.05
N TYR A 326 -0.71 -10.50 -16.29
CA TYR A 326 -2.08 -10.07 -16.52
C TYR A 326 -2.23 -9.51 -17.93
N ASP A 327 -3.02 -10.22 -18.74
CA ASP A 327 -3.53 -9.70 -20.01
C ASP A 327 -4.76 -8.80 -19.77
N ASP A 328 -5.09 -7.98 -20.75
CA ASP A 328 -6.19 -7.01 -20.66
C ASP A 328 -7.55 -7.68 -20.42
N SER A 329 -7.76 -8.91 -20.93
CA SER A 329 -9.00 -9.65 -20.73
C SER A 329 -9.18 -10.11 -19.27
N ARG A 330 -8.09 -10.50 -18.60
CA ARG A 330 -8.07 -10.85 -17.18
C ARG A 330 -8.25 -9.62 -16.32
N LEU A 331 -7.59 -8.52 -16.67
CA LEU A 331 -7.78 -7.23 -15.98
C LEU A 331 -9.22 -6.77 -16.05
N GLN A 332 -9.85 -6.80 -17.22
CA GLN A 332 -11.23 -6.38 -17.38
C GLN A 332 -12.21 -7.27 -16.61
N ARG A 333 -12.04 -8.60 -16.66
CA ARG A 333 -12.89 -9.54 -15.92
C ARG A 333 -12.77 -9.37 -14.42
N ASN A 334 -11.58 -9.09 -13.92
CA ASN A 334 -11.29 -9.00 -12.50
C ASN A 334 -11.19 -7.55 -12.01
N ALA A 335 -11.63 -6.56 -12.81
CA ALA A 335 -11.36 -5.15 -12.53
C ALA A 335 -11.80 -4.68 -11.14
N LYS A 336 -12.90 -5.26 -10.63
CA LYS A 336 -13.49 -4.98 -9.31
C LYS A 336 -13.10 -5.97 -8.21
N VAL A 337 -12.26 -6.95 -8.53
CA VAL A 337 -11.73 -7.93 -7.57
C VAL A 337 -10.38 -7.43 -7.10
N MET A 338 -10.11 -7.50 -5.81
CA MET A 338 -8.81 -7.12 -5.25
C MET A 338 -7.70 -8.13 -5.59
N HIS A 339 -6.45 -7.68 -5.59
CA HIS A 339 -5.30 -8.53 -5.79
C HIS A 339 -4.88 -9.24 -4.50
N HIS A 340 -5.46 -10.42 -4.24
CA HIS A 340 -5.26 -11.18 -3.00
C HIS A 340 -3.79 -11.33 -2.60
N SER A 341 -2.91 -11.75 -3.51
CA SER A 341 -1.48 -11.96 -3.21
C SER A 341 -0.79 -10.68 -2.73
N THR A 342 -1.12 -9.54 -3.33
CA THR A 342 -0.53 -8.24 -2.96
C THR A 342 -1.02 -7.79 -1.59
N VAL A 343 -2.33 -7.89 -1.32
CA VAL A 343 -2.87 -7.48 -0.01
C VAL A 343 -2.40 -8.42 1.10
N ASN A 344 -2.27 -9.72 0.81
CA ASN A 344 -1.68 -10.69 1.72
C ASN A 344 -0.23 -10.34 2.03
N TYR A 345 0.56 -9.98 1.01
CA TYR A 345 1.94 -9.55 1.21
C TYR A 345 2.02 -8.31 2.13
N TRP A 346 1.20 -7.28 1.88
CA TRP A 346 1.16 -6.10 2.76
C TRP A 346 0.81 -6.46 4.21
N SER A 347 -0.12 -7.40 4.39
CA SER A 347 -0.51 -7.88 5.72
C SER A 347 0.65 -8.61 6.42
N ILE A 348 1.41 -9.45 5.70
CA ILE A 348 2.59 -10.13 6.23
C ILE A 348 3.67 -9.12 6.66
N ARG A 349 3.86 -8.02 5.92
CA ARG A 349 4.81 -6.96 6.31
C ARG A 349 4.44 -6.25 7.61
N LEU A 350 3.22 -6.43 8.10
CA LEU A 350 2.71 -5.89 9.36
C LEU A 350 2.69 -6.94 10.49
N GLU A 351 3.20 -8.14 10.25
CA GLU A 351 3.16 -9.27 11.20
C GLU A 351 3.57 -8.91 12.64
N PRO A 352 4.60 -8.09 12.93
CA PRO A 352 4.95 -7.76 14.32
C PRO A 352 3.82 -7.13 15.14
N LEU A 353 2.81 -6.54 14.50
CA LEU A 353 1.67 -5.92 15.17
C LEU A 353 0.66 -6.94 15.70
N PHE A 354 0.64 -8.16 15.17
CA PHE A 354 -0.40 -9.13 15.48
C PHE A 354 0.06 -10.58 15.58
N GLY A 355 1.27 -10.95 15.15
CA GLY A 355 1.84 -12.30 15.12
C GLY A 355 0.94 -13.42 14.63
N THR A 356 1.43 -14.66 14.69
CA THR A 356 0.64 -15.84 14.34
C THR A 356 0.44 -16.75 15.54
N ALA A 357 -0.73 -17.40 15.61
CA ALA A 357 -1.05 -18.35 16.66
C ALA A 357 -0.47 -19.75 16.36
N ASN A 358 0.82 -19.99 16.64
CA ASN A 358 1.32 -21.24 17.27
C ASN A 358 2.87 -21.32 17.28
N PRO A 359 3.51 -21.61 18.42
CA PRO A 359 4.97 -21.84 18.53
C PRO A 359 5.44 -23.30 18.32
N GLU A 360 4.57 -24.26 17.95
CA GLU A 360 4.92 -25.69 17.97
C GLU A 360 4.54 -26.44 16.67
N SER A 361 5.25 -26.16 15.57
CA SER A 361 5.43 -27.15 14.49
C SER A 361 6.60 -26.75 13.60
N GLU A 362 7.76 -27.35 13.86
CA GLU A 362 8.94 -27.21 13.02
C GLU A 362 8.66 -27.74 11.60
N GLY A 363 8.81 -26.85 10.63
CA GLY A 363 9.25 -27.17 9.29
C GLY A 363 8.19 -27.10 8.21
N LEU A 364 8.11 -25.99 7.47
CA LEU A 364 7.65 -26.06 6.08
C LEU A 364 8.25 -25.05 5.11
N VAL A 365 8.63 -25.62 3.97
CA VAL A 365 8.93 -25.02 2.68
C VAL A 365 7.60 -24.69 2.01
N CYS A 366 7.45 -23.48 1.43
CA CYS A 366 6.27 -23.08 0.66
C CYS A 366 5.92 -24.09 -0.43
N THR A 367 4.73 -24.69 -0.35
CA THR A 367 4.06 -25.30 -1.50
C THR A 367 2.62 -24.84 -1.56
N ASP A 368 2.21 -24.30 -2.70
CA ASP A 368 0.83 -23.96 -3.02
C ASP A 368 -0.07 -25.18 -2.88
N LYS A 369 -0.99 -25.16 -1.90
CA LYS A 369 -2.15 -26.04 -1.90
C LYS A 369 -3.43 -25.23 -1.80
N LYS A 370 -4.26 -25.35 -2.83
CA LYS A 370 -5.68 -24.94 -2.81
C LYS A 370 -6.48 -25.94 -1.98
N THR A 371 -7.32 -25.45 -1.07
CA THR A 371 -8.45 -26.22 -0.52
C THR A 371 -9.64 -26.18 -1.48
N VAL A 372 -10.51 -27.20 -1.40
CA VAL A 372 -11.52 -27.57 -2.41
C VAL A 372 -12.83 -26.77 -2.27
N ASP A 373 -12.92 -25.82 -1.34
CA ASP A 373 -14.15 -25.14 -0.95
C ASP A 373 -14.01 -23.62 -0.72
N GLY A 374 -12.85 -23.02 -1.01
CA GLY A 374 -12.71 -21.59 -1.31
C GLY A 374 -13.19 -20.60 -0.24
N THR A 375 -13.30 -21.00 1.03
CA THR A 375 -13.87 -20.13 2.08
C THR A 375 -13.02 -19.93 3.33
N ASP A 376 -11.90 -20.63 3.52
CA ASP A 376 -10.99 -20.39 4.64
C ASP A 376 -9.51 -20.57 4.23
N TRP A 377 -8.66 -19.61 4.61
CA TRP A 377 -7.20 -19.64 4.42
C TRP A 377 -6.52 -20.00 5.75
N GLU A 378 -5.92 -21.19 5.85
CA GLU A 378 -5.05 -21.56 6.98
C GLU A 378 -3.58 -21.18 6.69
N TRP A 379 -2.91 -20.61 7.70
CA TRP A 379 -1.54 -20.05 7.63
C TRP A 379 -0.56 -20.90 8.44
N GLU A 380 0.71 -20.98 8.03
CA GLU A 380 1.80 -21.62 8.78
C GLU A 380 2.99 -20.66 8.97
N TYR A 381 3.62 -20.71 10.16
CA TYR A 381 4.57 -19.75 10.74
C TYR A 381 6.03 -19.93 10.27
N LEU A 382 6.79 -18.83 10.16
CA LEU A 382 8.25 -18.83 9.98
C LEU A 382 8.91 -17.71 10.81
N GLY A 383 9.40 -18.01 12.02
CA GLY A 383 10.42 -17.16 12.64
C GLY A 383 10.64 -17.33 14.14
N ASP A 384 11.70 -18.02 14.55
CA ASP A 384 12.21 -17.93 15.92
C ASP A 384 12.76 -16.52 16.21
N ASP A 385 12.34 -15.97 17.34
CA ASP A 385 12.74 -14.72 17.95
C ASP A 385 14.21 -14.73 18.38
N LYS A 386 15.12 -14.62 17.41
CA LYS A 386 16.59 -14.55 17.62
C LYS A 386 17.12 -13.18 18.06
N TRP A 387 16.27 -12.17 18.23
CA TRP A 387 16.71 -10.84 18.67
C TRP A 387 15.83 -10.34 19.80
N GLY A 388 16.38 -10.33 21.01
CA GLY A 388 15.77 -9.84 22.26
C GLY A 388 15.42 -8.35 22.26
N ARG A 389 14.61 -7.91 21.29
CA ARG A 389 13.98 -6.58 21.27
C ARG A 389 12.76 -6.63 22.16
N VAL A 390 12.88 -6.06 23.35
CA VAL A 390 11.75 -5.72 24.21
C VAL A 390 11.03 -4.54 23.56
N TYR A 391 9.91 -4.80 22.87
CA TYR A 391 9.04 -3.75 22.37
C TYR A 391 8.24 -3.19 23.56
N THR A 392 8.41 -1.91 23.86
CA THR A 392 7.93 -1.27 25.09
C THR A 392 6.51 -0.72 25.02
N LYS A 393 5.85 -0.77 23.85
CA LYS A 393 4.43 -0.41 23.69
C LYS A 393 3.68 -1.56 23.03
N GLU A 394 2.68 -2.09 23.72
CA GLU A 394 1.73 -3.01 23.12
C GLU A 394 0.73 -2.21 22.26
N GLN A 395 0.57 -2.60 21.00
CA GLN A 395 -0.41 -1.99 20.11
C GLN A 395 -1.75 -2.74 20.24
N GLU A 396 -2.75 -2.13 20.88
CA GLU A 396 -4.08 -2.78 21.04
C GLU A 396 -4.88 -2.80 19.74
N LYS A 397 -4.80 -1.70 18.96
CA LYS A 397 -5.51 -1.53 17.70
C LYS A 397 -4.75 -0.62 16.76
N LEU A 398 -4.75 -0.94 15.47
CA LEU A 398 -4.23 -0.13 14.39
C LEU A 398 -5.27 -0.07 13.27
N VAL A 399 -5.49 1.10 12.68
CA VAL A 399 -6.11 1.20 11.36
C VAL A 399 -5.00 1.34 10.33
N PHE A 400 -4.95 0.45 9.35
CA PHE A 400 -3.98 0.47 8.27
C PHE A 400 -4.66 0.82 6.95
N VAL A 401 -4.12 1.83 6.27
CA VAL A 401 -4.69 2.43 5.07
C VAL A 401 -3.65 2.45 3.97
N THR A 402 -3.95 1.81 2.85
CA THR A 402 -3.17 1.91 1.62
C THR A 402 -4.01 2.51 0.52
N CYS A 403 -3.46 3.48 -0.19
CA CYS A 403 -4.08 4.01 -1.40
C CYS A 403 -3.11 3.77 -2.55
N ASN A 404 -3.37 2.71 -3.30
CA ASN A 404 -2.53 2.29 -4.41
C ASN A 404 -3.15 2.74 -5.73
N ARG A 405 -2.33 3.27 -6.65
CA ARG A 405 -2.78 3.55 -8.00
C ARG A 405 -3.14 2.26 -8.75
N THR A 406 -3.94 2.40 -9.79
CA THR A 406 -4.17 1.34 -10.78
C THR A 406 -3.58 1.74 -12.14
N GLY A 407 -3.76 0.87 -13.13
CA GLY A 407 -3.45 1.13 -14.52
C GLY A 407 -2.06 0.71 -14.96
N ARG A 408 -1.68 1.16 -16.15
CA ARG A 408 -0.45 0.73 -16.83
C ARG A 408 0.33 1.93 -17.34
N GLU A 409 1.63 1.93 -17.06
CA GLU A 409 2.52 3.03 -17.44
C GLU A 409 3.85 2.45 -17.88
N ASN A 410 4.31 2.80 -19.09
CA ASN A 410 5.61 2.37 -19.65
C ASN A 410 5.89 0.85 -19.52
N GLY A 411 4.85 0.01 -19.65
CA GLY A 411 4.96 -1.46 -19.55
C GLY A 411 4.78 -2.01 -18.13
N THR A 412 4.85 -1.17 -17.10
CA THR A 412 4.57 -1.52 -15.70
C THR A 412 3.07 -1.52 -15.43
N LEU A 413 2.59 -2.51 -14.68
CA LEU A 413 1.19 -2.68 -14.31
C LEU A 413 1.01 -2.51 -12.79
N PHE A 414 0.15 -1.58 -12.40
CA PHE A 414 -0.21 -1.33 -11.00
C PHE A 414 -1.56 -1.95 -10.67
N MET A 415 -1.64 -2.65 -9.53
CA MET A 415 -2.76 -3.54 -9.22
C MET A 415 -3.85 -2.94 -8.33
N GLY A 416 -3.93 -1.61 -8.22
CA GLY A 416 -4.95 -0.95 -7.40
C GLY A 416 -5.04 -1.62 -6.03
N SER A 417 -6.21 -2.15 -5.69
CA SER A 417 -6.42 -2.88 -4.43
C SER A 417 -6.14 -2.02 -3.21
N SER A 418 -6.42 -0.71 -3.28
CA SER A 418 -6.40 0.17 -2.12
C SER A 418 -7.22 -0.43 -0.99
N VAL A 419 -6.66 -0.48 0.23
CA VAL A 419 -7.24 -1.18 1.37
C VAL A 419 -7.36 -0.27 2.58
N ILE A 420 -8.49 -0.38 3.29
CA ILE A 420 -8.64 0.08 4.66
C ILE A 420 -8.95 -1.15 5.51
N MET A 421 -8.12 -1.41 6.52
CA MET A 421 -8.33 -2.53 7.44
C MET A 421 -7.95 -2.17 8.87
N SER A 422 -8.62 -2.76 9.84
CA SER A 422 -8.28 -2.67 11.25
C SER A 422 -7.53 -3.91 11.69
N ILE A 423 -6.46 -3.74 12.43
CA ILE A 423 -5.72 -4.82 13.10
C ILE A 423 -5.97 -4.67 14.58
N LYS A 424 -6.51 -5.71 15.22
CA LYS A 424 -6.83 -5.68 16.64
C LYS A 424 -6.19 -6.83 17.38
N LYS A 425 -5.53 -6.54 18.50
CA LYS A 425 -4.94 -7.55 19.40
C LYS A 425 -6.08 -8.40 20.00
N LYS A 426 -5.93 -9.72 19.96
CA LYS A 426 -6.94 -10.70 20.40
C LYS A 426 -7.09 -10.74 21.91
N SER A 427 -5.99 -10.62 22.65
CA SER A 427 -6.00 -10.51 24.11
C SER A 427 -4.79 -9.73 24.61
N VAL A 428 -4.91 -9.15 25.81
CA VAL A 428 -3.79 -8.47 26.49
C VAL A 428 -2.66 -9.46 26.74
N ASP A 429 -2.99 -10.71 27.08
CA ASP A 429 -2.02 -11.75 27.48
C ASP A 429 -1.31 -12.46 26.31
N ALA A 430 -1.76 -12.28 25.06
CA ALA A 430 -1.13 -12.87 23.88
C ALA A 430 -0.31 -11.78 23.15
N PRO A 431 1.02 -11.70 23.35
CA PRO A 431 1.81 -10.55 22.93
C PRO A 431 1.81 -10.31 21.42
N ARG A 432 1.45 -11.30 20.61
CA ARG A 432 1.34 -11.21 19.15
C ARG A 432 0.29 -12.19 18.61
N CYS A 433 -0.96 -12.00 18.99
CA CYS A 433 -2.11 -12.61 18.30
C CYS A 433 -3.15 -11.52 18.02
N GLY A 434 -3.54 -11.33 16.77
CA GLY A 434 -4.54 -10.34 16.38
C GLY A 434 -5.33 -10.74 15.14
N ASN A 435 -6.45 -10.06 14.94
CA ASN A 435 -7.35 -10.30 13.82
C ASN A 435 -7.41 -9.07 12.91
N LEU A 436 -7.54 -9.33 11.61
CA LEU A 436 -7.98 -8.33 10.64
C LEU A 436 -9.50 -8.15 10.78
N GLU A 437 -9.93 -6.93 11.06
CA GLU A 437 -11.32 -6.50 11.18
C GLU A 437 -11.58 -5.36 10.19
N ASN A 438 -12.86 -5.09 9.86
CA ASN A 438 -13.28 -3.97 9.00
C ASN A 438 -12.47 -3.84 7.70
N TYR A 439 -12.29 -4.96 7.02
CA TYR A 439 -11.51 -5.06 5.80
C TYR A 439 -12.34 -4.59 4.60
N GLN A 440 -11.91 -3.51 3.95
CA GLN A 440 -12.45 -3.03 2.67
C GLN A 440 -11.31 -2.86 1.68
N ALA A 441 -11.54 -3.30 0.44
CA ALA A 441 -10.56 -3.22 -0.63
C ALA A 441 -11.23 -2.85 -1.95
N MET A 442 -10.55 -2.04 -2.76
CA MET A 442 -10.94 -1.73 -4.13
C MET A 442 -10.51 -2.82 -5.10
N GLY A 443 -11.07 -2.82 -6.31
CA GLY A 443 -10.64 -3.73 -7.37
C GLY A 443 -9.24 -3.43 -7.92
N ILE A 444 -8.69 -4.36 -8.73
CA ILE A 444 -7.38 -4.19 -9.34
C ILE A 444 -7.31 -3.12 -10.44
N ALA A 445 -8.42 -2.87 -11.13
CA ALA A 445 -8.51 -1.95 -12.28
C ALA A 445 -9.69 -0.97 -12.15
N GLU A 446 -10.21 -0.82 -10.93
CA GLU A 446 -11.29 0.11 -10.62
C GLU A 446 -10.71 1.49 -10.29
N GLU A 447 -11.22 2.53 -10.95
CA GLU A 447 -11.00 3.91 -10.53
C GLU A 447 -12.21 4.38 -9.72
N GLY A 448 -11.99 5.04 -8.59
CA GLY A 448 -13.07 5.53 -7.74
C GLY A 448 -12.63 5.98 -6.35
N LEU A 449 -13.62 6.24 -5.50
CA LEU A 449 -13.43 6.62 -4.10
C LEU A 449 -14.06 5.55 -3.21
N MET A 450 -13.24 4.85 -2.43
CA MET A 450 -13.71 3.96 -1.36
C MET A 450 -13.75 4.75 -0.06
N ILE A 451 -14.85 4.66 0.70
CA ILE A 451 -15.01 5.29 2.02
C ILE A 451 -15.37 4.22 3.04
N ALA A 452 -14.54 4.10 4.08
CA ALA A 452 -14.77 3.17 5.20
C ALA A 452 -14.98 3.94 6.50
N GLU A 453 -15.95 3.50 7.30
CA GLU A 453 -16.09 3.91 8.70
C GLU A 453 -15.28 2.97 9.60
N VAL A 454 -14.37 3.54 10.38
CA VAL A 454 -13.50 2.79 11.29
C VAL A 454 -13.59 3.35 12.71
N ASP A 455 -13.52 2.47 13.69
CA ASP A 455 -13.40 2.83 15.10
C ASP A 455 -11.93 3.01 15.48
N ILE A 456 -11.57 4.11 16.14
CA ILE A 456 -10.23 4.38 16.67
C ILE A 456 -10.26 4.83 18.12
#